data_AF-A0A177F0P0-F1
#
_entry.id   AF-A0A177F0P0-F1
#
_cell.length_a   1.000
_cell.length_b   1.000
_cell.length_c   1.000
_cell.angle_alpha   90.00
_cell.angle_beta   90.00
_cell.angle_gamma   90.00
#
_symmetry.space_group_name_H-M   'P 1'
#
loop_
_entity.id
_entity.type
_entity.pdbx_description
1 polymer ?
#
loop_
_entity_poly.entity_id
_entity_poly.type
_entity_poly.pdbx_seq_one_letter_code
_entity_poly.pdbx_strand_id
1 'polypeptide(L)'
;MAPVAAVLCGKHAQLTEYMLKNLLPKIEVVHVCNSTDTAVSEIPGLLKGSVSPPSSGLGSNAEGAGRSDISLIIIGGGFSPEDFQAIKSAADSVKPLPLFCADTSKVPAGAGPPPPELIKKRMLDAIEKEEKGEGEWAPGLYMY
;
A
#
# COMPACT_ATOMS: atom_id res chain seq x y z
N MET A 1 0.74 20.92 2.10
CA MET A 1 1.08 19.72 1.30
C MET A 1 -0.14 18.82 1.28
N ALA A 2 -0.54 18.32 0.11
CA ALA A 2 -1.66 17.38 0.00
C ALA A 2 -1.22 16.00 0.56
N PRO A 3 -2.14 15.19 1.10
CA PRO A 3 -1.81 13.85 1.57
C PRO A 3 -1.37 12.97 0.40
N VAL A 4 -0.31 12.21 0.64
CA VAL A 4 0.32 11.29 -0.32
C VAL A 4 -0.68 10.19 -0.67
N ALA A 5 -1.04 10.05 -1.95
CA ALA A 5 -1.99 9.03 -2.35
C ALA A 5 -1.29 7.66 -2.44
N ALA A 6 -1.84 6.69 -1.71
CA ALA A 6 -1.30 5.35 -1.61
C ALA A 6 -2.35 4.29 -1.95
N VAL A 7 -1.89 3.17 -2.50
CA VAL A 7 -2.68 1.95 -2.62
C VAL A 7 -2.37 1.05 -1.44
N LEU A 8 -3.38 0.46 -0.80
CA LEU A 8 -3.19 -0.47 0.32
C LEU A 8 -3.71 -1.86 -0.06
N CYS A 9 -2.82 -2.85 -0.05
CA CYS A 9 -3.16 -4.24 -0.28
C CYS A 9 -3.25 -4.96 1.07
N GLY A 10 -4.46 -5.37 1.48
CA GLY A 10 -4.70 -5.95 2.79
C GLY A 10 -5.83 -6.99 2.76
N LYS A 11 -5.52 -8.24 3.12
CA LYS A 11 -6.53 -9.31 3.24
C LYS A 11 -7.55 -9.09 4.36
N HIS A 12 -7.23 -8.23 5.34
CA HIS A 12 -8.08 -7.96 6.50
C HIS A 12 -8.70 -6.56 6.41
N ALA A 13 -10.02 -6.49 6.26
CA ALA A 13 -10.76 -5.23 6.18
C ALA A 13 -10.55 -4.35 7.43
N GLN A 14 -10.61 -4.94 8.64
CA GLN A 14 -10.42 -4.21 9.89
C GLN A 14 -9.05 -3.51 10.00
N LEU A 15 -7.97 -4.19 9.57
CA LEU A 15 -6.63 -3.60 9.52
C LEU A 15 -6.57 -2.44 8.52
N THR A 16 -7.25 -2.62 7.40
CA THR A 16 -7.31 -1.63 6.33
C THR A 16 -8.05 -0.38 6.81
N GLU A 17 -9.28 -0.51 7.32
CA GLU A 17 -10.03 0.61 7.90
C GLU A 17 -9.25 1.34 9.00
N TYR A 18 -8.54 0.58 9.84
CA TYR A 18 -7.66 1.17 10.83
C TYR A 18 -6.59 2.03 10.17
N MET A 19 -5.89 1.53 9.15
CA MET A 19 -4.87 2.26 8.39
C MET A 19 -5.45 3.50 7.71
N LEU A 20 -6.59 3.40 7.03
CA LEU A 20 -7.25 4.54 6.38
C LEU A 20 -7.44 5.72 7.33
N LYS A 21 -7.94 5.46 8.54
CA LYS A 21 -8.17 6.51 9.56
C LYS A 21 -6.89 7.02 10.20
N ASN A 22 -5.85 6.19 10.25
CA ASN A 22 -4.65 6.45 11.01
C ASN A 22 -3.49 7.02 10.19
N LEU A 23 -3.50 6.83 8.88
CA LEU A 23 -2.47 7.30 7.95
C LEU A 23 -2.69 8.76 7.54
N LEU A 24 -3.93 9.23 7.58
CA LEU A 24 -4.24 10.64 7.47
C LEU A 24 -3.66 11.43 8.66
N PRO A 25 -3.22 12.68 8.45
CA PRO A 25 -3.25 13.45 7.20
C PRO A 25 -2.00 13.28 6.31
N LYS A 26 -1.06 12.38 6.66
CA LYS A 26 0.19 12.21 5.88
C LYS A 26 -0.05 11.45 4.58
N ILE A 27 -0.75 10.31 4.67
CA ILE A 27 -0.99 9.40 3.54
C ILE A 27 -2.49 9.15 3.44
N GLU A 28 -3.03 9.32 2.24
CA GLU A 28 -4.41 9.01 1.91
C GLU A 28 -4.47 7.71 1.12
N VAL A 29 -5.17 6.71 1.66
CA VAL A 29 -5.40 5.46 0.95
C VAL A 29 -6.53 5.68 -0.04
N VAL A 30 -6.20 5.69 -1.33
CA VAL A 30 -7.18 5.93 -2.38
C VAL A 30 -7.79 4.64 -2.90
N HIS A 31 -7.02 3.54 -2.89
CA HIS A 31 -7.47 2.24 -3.41
C HIS A 31 -7.05 1.12 -2.48
N VAL A 32 -7.95 0.16 -2.24
CA VAL A 32 -7.68 -1.03 -1.45
C VAL A 32 -7.87 -2.29 -2.28
N CYS A 33 -6.92 -3.21 -2.18
CA CYS A 33 -7.00 -4.53 -2.79
C CYS A 33 -6.91 -5.63 -1.73
N ASN A 34 -7.91 -6.53 -1.69
CA ASN A 34 -7.92 -7.65 -0.75
C ASN A 34 -7.15 -8.87 -1.26
N SER A 35 -6.85 -8.93 -2.57
CA SER A 35 -6.22 -10.06 -3.24
C SER A 35 -5.16 -9.59 -4.23
N THR A 36 -4.18 -10.46 -4.50
CA THR A 36 -3.08 -10.19 -5.42
C THR A 36 -3.58 -10.01 -6.84
N ASP A 37 -4.48 -10.87 -7.30
CA ASP A 37 -5.08 -10.80 -8.63
C ASP A 37 -5.73 -9.43 -8.90
N THR A 38 -6.52 -8.96 -7.93
CA THR A 38 -7.11 -7.63 -7.95
C THR A 38 -6.04 -6.54 -7.95
N ALA A 39 -5.00 -6.70 -7.14
CA ALA A 39 -3.90 -5.74 -7.08
C ALA A 39 -3.16 -5.64 -8.42
N VAL A 40 -2.77 -6.75 -9.05
CA VAL A 40 -2.04 -6.75 -10.34
C VAL A 40 -2.90 -6.27 -11.50
N SER A 41 -4.22 -6.37 -11.40
CA SER A 41 -5.15 -5.90 -12.44
C SER A 41 -5.53 -4.42 -12.24
N GLU A 42 -5.86 -4.02 -11.00
CA GLU A 42 -6.34 -2.68 -10.69
C GLU A 42 -5.21 -1.65 -10.54
N ILE A 43 -4.10 -1.99 -9.88
CA ILE A 43 -2.96 -1.05 -9.68
C ILE A 43 -2.47 -0.44 -10.99
N PRO A 44 -2.11 -1.22 -12.03
CA PRO A 44 -1.65 -0.63 -13.28
C PRO A 44 -2.72 0.20 -13.97
N GLY A 45 -4.01 -0.17 -13.85
CA GLY A 45 -5.12 0.66 -14.33
C GLY A 45 -5.16 2.01 -13.62
N LEU A 46 -5.07 2.00 -12.29
CA LEU A 46 -5.08 3.19 -11.46
C LEU A 46 -3.90 4.12 -11.77
N LEU A 47 -2.71 3.53 -11.92
CA LEU A 47 -1.48 4.24 -12.30
C LEU A 47 -1.56 4.86 -13.69
N LYS A 48 -2.34 4.28 -14.60
CA LYS A 48 -2.61 4.84 -15.94
C LYS A 48 -3.65 5.96 -15.94
N GLY A 49 -4.28 6.27 -14.80
CA GLY A 49 -5.37 7.24 -14.72
C GLY A 49 -6.77 6.64 -14.77
N SER A 50 -6.91 5.31 -14.86
CA SER A 50 -8.22 4.65 -14.82
C SER A 50 -8.66 4.50 -13.37
N VAL A 51 -9.48 5.44 -12.90
CA VAL A 51 -10.03 5.36 -11.54
C VAL A 51 -11.25 4.45 -11.54
N SER A 52 -10.99 3.19 -11.20
CA SER A 52 -12.03 2.19 -10.94
C SER A 52 -12.34 2.13 -9.44
N PRO A 53 -13.60 1.85 -9.07
CA PRO A 53 -13.92 1.59 -7.67
C PRO A 53 -13.17 0.34 -7.19
N PRO A 54 -12.47 0.40 -6.05
CA PRO A 54 -11.76 -0.75 -5.52
C PRO A 54 -12.70 -1.91 -5.29
N SER A 55 -12.30 -3.08 -5.77
CA SER A 55 -13.10 -4.30 -5.59
C SER A 55 -13.33 -4.62 -4.11
N SER A 56 -12.47 -4.13 -3.22
CA SER A 56 -12.62 -4.22 -1.77
C SER A 56 -13.71 -3.32 -1.19
N GLY A 57 -14.21 -2.33 -1.92
CA GLY A 57 -15.16 -1.31 -1.44
C GLY A 57 -14.56 -0.35 -0.40
N LEU A 58 -13.24 -0.32 -0.24
CA LEU A 58 -12.51 0.51 0.73
C LEU A 58 -11.50 1.40 0.01
N GLY A 59 -11.27 2.61 0.51
CA GLY A 59 -10.43 3.61 -0.15
C GLY A 59 -11.23 4.83 -0.57
N SER A 60 -10.53 5.94 -0.77
CA SER A 60 -11.17 7.19 -1.22
C SER A 60 -11.89 7.03 -2.57
N ASN A 61 -11.40 6.15 -3.45
CA ASN A 61 -12.05 5.85 -4.74
C ASN A 61 -13.34 5.04 -4.58
N ALA A 62 -13.53 4.32 -3.46
CA ALA A 62 -14.80 3.65 -3.18
C ALA A 62 -15.93 4.68 -2.97
N GLU A 63 -15.59 5.85 -2.42
CA GLU A 63 -16.53 6.95 -2.19
C GLU A 63 -16.61 7.92 -3.38
N GLY A 64 -15.92 7.62 -4.48
CA GLY A 64 -15.95 8.42 -5.71
C GLY A 64 -14.96 9.57 -5.76
N ALA A 65 -13.89 9.56 -4.94
CA ALA A 65 -12.88 10.63 -4.94
C ALA A 65 -12.11 10.77 -6.27
N GLY A 66 -12.06 9.73 -7.11
CA GLY A 66 -11.48 9.86 -8.45
C GLY A 66 -9.96 10.09 -8.45
N ARG A 67 -9.23 9.65 -7.43
CA ARG A 67 -7.79 9.89 -7.30
C ARG A 67 -6.98 8.78 -7.97
N SER A 68 -6.25 9.13 -9.02
CA SER A 68 -5.29 8.28 -9.74
C SER A 68 -3.82 8.64 -9.47
N ASP A 69 -3.55 9.69 -8.69
CA ASP A 69 -2.20 10.21 -8.47
C ASP A 69 -1.42 9.39 -7.41
N ILE A 70 -1.25 8.09 -7.65
CA ILE A 70 -0.56 7.21 -6.71
C ILE A 70 0.92 7.56 -6.63
N SER A 71 1.40 7.76 -5.41
CA SER A 71 2.81 8.00 -5.10
C SER A 71 3.49 6.76 -4.49
N LEU A 72 2.75 5.87 -3.84
CA LEU A 72 3.31 4.66 -3.23
C LEU A 72 2.29 3.53 -3.09
N ILE A 73 2.77 2.31 -2.90
CA ILE A 73 1.94 1.11 -2.71
C ILE A 73 2.33 0.46 -1.39
N ILE A 74 1.36 0.11 -0.57
CA ILE A 74 1.52 -0.55 0.73
C ILE A 74 0.95 -1.96 0.59
N ILE A 75 1.70 -2.98 1.00
CA ILE A 75 1.28 -4.37 0.98
C ILE A 75 1.41 -4.95 2.39
N GLY A 76 0.30 -5.46 2.92
CA GLY A 76 0.27 -6.06 4.25
C GLY A 76 0.96 -7.43 4.30
N GLY A 77 1.22 -7.91 5.52
CA GLY A 77 1.92 -9.18 5.75
C GLY A 77 1.09 -10.44 5.47
N GLY A 78 -0.08 -10.31 4.84
CA GLY A 78 -0.90 -11.46 4.45
C GLY A 78 -0.54 -12.06 3.09
N PHE A 79 0.43 -11.47 2.39
CA PHE A 79 0.81 -11.80 1.02
C PHE A 79 2.14 -12.57 1.00
N SER A 80 2.31 -13.43 0.02
CA SER A 80 3.53 -14.21 -0.19
C SER A 80 4.58 -13.40 -0.95
N PRO A 81 5.87 -13.79 -0.88
CA PRO A 81 6.94 -13.18 -1.70
C PRO A 81 6.63 -13.13 -3.20
N GLU A 82 5.98 -14.17 -3.72
CA GLU A 82 5.54 -14.24 -5.11
C GLU A 82 4.47 -13.18 -5.43
N ASP A 83 3.54 -12.94 -4.50
CA ASP A 83 2.51 -11.91 -4.65
C ASP A 83 3.13 -10.51 -4.71
N PHE A 84 4.10 -10.22 -3.83
CA PHE A 84 4.81 -8.94 -3.83
C PHE A 84 5.53 -8.71 -5.16
N GLN A 85 6.17 -9.73 -5.72
CA GLN A 85 6.88 -9.63 -6.99
C GLN A 85 5.92 -9.43 -8.17
N ALA A 86 4.74 -10.07 -8.15
CA ALA A 86 3.71 -9.88 -9.16
C ALA A 86 3.16 -8.45 -9.12
N ILE A 87 2.81 -7.95 -7.93
CA ILE A 87 2.34 -6.56 -7.72
C ILE A 87 3.41 -5.55 -8.14
N LYS A 88 4.67 -5.80 -7.76
CA LYS A 88 5.80 -4.96 -8.17
C LYS A 88 5.92 -4.89 -9.68
N SER A 89 5.93 -6.04 -10.36
CA SER A 89 6.06 -6.10 -11.81
C SER A 89 4.90 -5.38 -12.51
N ALA A 90 3.68 -5.54 -12.00
CA ALA A 90 2.51 -4.84 -12.54
C ALA A 90 2.61 -3.32 -12.40
N ALA A 91 3.04 -2.84 -11.23
CA ALA A 91 3.25 -1.40 -10.99
C ALA A 91 4.39 -0.84 -11.85
N ASP A 92 5.56 -1.49 -11.81
CA ASP A 92 6.77 -1.11 -12.54
C ASP A 92 6.55 -1.04 -14.06
N SER A 93 5.71 -1.93 -14.59
CA SER A 93 5.31 -1.92 -16.01
C SER A 93 4.54 -0.66 -16.43
N VAL A 94 4.05 0.15 -15.49
CA VAL A 94 3.35 1.41 -15.77
C VAL A 94 4.15 2.60 -15.25
N LYS A 95 4.44 2.60 -13.95
CA LYS A 95 5.19 3.64 -13.28
C LYS A 95 5.98 3.00 -12.14
N PRO A 96 7.32 3.04 -12.17
CA PRO A 96 8.12 2.56 -11.06
C PRO A 96 7.85 3.46 -9.84
N LEU A 97 7.37 2.86 -8.76
CA LEU A 97 7.02 3.52 -7.50
C LEU A 97 7.59 2.73 -6.31
N PRO A 98 7.69 3.35 -5.12
CA PRO A 98 8.05 2.63 -3.91
C PRO A 98 6.91 1.71 -3.46
N LEU A 99 7.27 0.45 -3.20
CA LEU A 99 6.40 -0.57 -2.62
C LEU A 99 6.85 -0.83 -1.18
N PHE A 100 6.00 -0.51 -0.22
CA PHE A 100 6.19 -0.80 1.19
C PHE A 100 5.50 -2.11 1.53
N CYS A 101 6.27 -3.13 1.83
CA CYS A 101 5.79 -4.44 2.20
C CYS A 101 6.01 -4.69 3.70
N ALA A 102 4.99 -5.16 4.41
CA ALA A 102 5.17 -5.56 5.80
C ALA A 102 6.08 -6.80 5.87
N ASP A 103 7.09 -6.76 6.73
CA ASP A 103 8.02 -7.85 6.91
C ASP A 103 7.43 -8.90 7.87
N THR A 104 6.95 -10.01 7.30
CA THR A 104 6.38 -11.13 8.06
C THR A 104 7.46 -12.00 8.70
N SER A 105 8.69 -11.96 8.20
CA SER A 105 9.84 -12.67 8.79
C SER A 105 10.19 -12.14 10.18
N LYS A 106 9.89 -10.87 10.47
CA LYS A 106 10.00 -10.26 11.80
C LYS A 106 8.88 -10.67 12.77
N VAL A 107 7.86 -11.39 12.32
CA VAL A 107 6.79 -11.89 13.18
C VAL A 107 7.13 -13.33 13.56
N PRO A 108 7.30 -13.66 14.86
CA PRO A 108 7.65 -15.01 15.26
C PRO A 108 6.55 -15.98 14.78
N ALA A 109 6.96 -17.09 14.16
CA ALA A 109 6.05 -18.10 13.64
C ALA A 109 5.09 -18.58 14.75
N GLY A 110 3.79 -18.34 14.58
CA GLY A 110 2.75 -18.69 15.56
C GLY A 110 2.29 -17.55 16.47
N ALA A 111 3.02 -16.42 16.52
CA ALA A 111 2.42 -15.17 16.99
C ALA A 111 1.53 -14.66 15.85
N GLY A 112 0.26 -14.40 16.14
CA GLY A 112 -0.66 -13.81 15.17
C GLY A 112 -0.12 -12.51 14.57
N PRO A 113 -0.80 -11.94 13.56
CA PRO A 113 -0.37 -10.70 12.93
C PRO A 113 -0.07 -9.63 14.00
N PRO A 114 1.08 -8.94 13.91
CA PRO A 114 1.46 -7.93 14.87
C PRO A 114 0.39 -6.83 14.93
N PRO A 115 0.29 -6.12 16.07
CA PRO A 115 -0.75 -5.11 16.23
C PRO A 115 -0.67 -4.04 15.13
N PRO A 116 -1.82 -3.58 14.61
CA PRO A 116 -1.91 -2.63 13.51
C PRO A 116 -1.14 -1.33 13.77
N GLU A 117 -1.07 -0.91 15.03
CA GLU A 117 -0.30 0.25 15.50
C GLU A 117 1.19 0.12 15.22
N LEU A 118 1.75 -1.07 15.40
CA LEU A 118 3.18 -1.33 15.26
C LEU A 118 3.55 -1.42 13.77
N ILE A 119 2.69 -2.04 12.96
CA ILE A 119 2.78 -2.05 11.50
C ILE A 119 2.74 -0.63 10.95
N LYS A 120 1.74 0.16 11.38
CA LYS A 120 1.62 1.59 11.02
C LYS A 120 2.87 2.36 11.40
N LYS A 121 3.36 2.21 12.63
CA LYS A 121 4.53 2.93 13.12
C LYS A 121 5.78 2.61 12.29
N ARG A 122 6.03 1.33 12.00
CA ARG A 122 7.15 0.91 11.15
C ARG A 122 7.04 1.44 9.72
N MET A 123 5.83 1.40 9.15
CA MET A 123 5.58 1.92 7.82
C MET A 123 5.83 3.44 7.74
N LEU A 124 5.29 4.20 8.70
CA LEU A 124 5.51 5.65 8.77
C LEU A 124 6.98 5.97 8.99
N ASP A 125 7.68 5.23 9.86
CA ASP A 125 9.11 5.41 10.09
C ASP A 125 9.93 5.15 8.82
N ALA A 126 9.60 4.08 8.07
CA ALA A 126 10.23 3.78 6.78
C ALA A 126 9.96 4.88 5.73
N ILE A 127 8.73 5.37 5.65
CA ILE A 127 8.35 6.45 4.73
C ILE A 127 9.04 7.76 5.10
N GLU A 128 9.08 8.12 6.38
CA GLU A 128 9.77 9.32 6.87
C GLU A 128 11.28 9.22 6.70
N LYS A 129 11.83 8.02 6.81
CA LYS A 129 13.26 7.76 6.58
C LYS A 129 13.62 7.93 5.11
N GLU A 130 12.81 7.40 4.18
CA GLU A 130 12.99 7.62 2.74
C GLU A 130 12.79 9.10 2.38
N GLU A 131 11.79 9.77 2.96
CA GLU A 131 11.56 11.20 2.73
C GLU A 131 12.74 12.08 3.20
N LYS A 132 13.45 11.69 4.26
CA LYS A 132 14.60 12.44 4.82
C LYS A 132 15.96 11.99 4.30
N GLY A 133 16.08 10.76 3.82
CA GLY A 133 17.34 10.11 3.45
C GLY A 133 17.48 10.00 1.93
N GLU A 134 18.16 10.95 1.31
CA GLU A 134 18.76 10.86 -0.04
C GLU A 134 17.85 10.60 -1.26
N GLY A 135 16.54 10.32 -1.16
CA GLY A 135 15.72 10.08 -2.35
C GLY A 135 14.23 10.39 -2.17
N GLU A 136 13.71 11.32 -2.97
CA GLU A 136 12.28 11.44 -3.25
C GLU A 136 11.71 10.06 -3.59
N TRP A 137 10.99 9.42 -2.63
CA TRP A 137 10.22 8.18 -2.81
C TRP A 137 10.73 7.28 -3.93
N ALA A 138 11.98 6.84 -3.80
CA ALA A 138 12.64 6.16 -4.90
C ALA A 138 11.90 4.86 -5.24
N PRO A 139 11.78 4.51 -6.52
CA PRO A 139 11.13 3.26 -6.89
C PRO A 139 11.93 2.05 -6.37
N GLY A 140 11.26 1.19 -5.59
CA GLY A 140 11.94 0.12 -4.86
C GLY A 140 11.00 -0.73 -4.02
N LEU A 141 11.51 -1.84 -3.49
CA LEU A 141 10.80 -2.69 -2.52
C LEU A 141 11.37 -2.41 -1.13
N TYR A 142 10.53 -1.89 -0.24
CA TYR A 142 10.87 -1.51 1.12
C TYR A 142 10.14 -2.42 2.10
N MET A 143 10.90 -3.24 2.83
CA MET A 143 10.35 -4.14 3.84
C MET A 143 10.41 -3.46 5.22
N TYR A 144 9.28 -3.41 5.93
CA TYR A 144 9.18 -2.76 7.26
C TYR A 144 8.81 -3.74 8.38
#